data_AF-A0A2M7NV71-F1
#
_entry.id   AF-A0A2M7NV71-F1
#
_cell.length_a   1.000
_cell.length_b   1.000
_cell.length_c   1.000
_cell.angle_alpha   90.00
_cell.angle_beta   90.00
_cell.angle_gamma   90.00
#
_symmetry.space_group_name_H-M   'P 1'
#
loop_
_entity.id
_entity.type
_entity.pdbx_description
1 polymer ?
#
loop_
_entity_poly.entity_id
_entity_poly.type
_entity_poly.pdbx_seq_one_letter_code
_entity_poly.pdbx_strand_id
1 'polypeptide(L)'
;MTFKAEDFFDLSAFPHRAVFDGIGTVWEVLPRIGAYIKKNIKPNVSRIRKRGALITEKKVLENGAVVHAGAILMDDSIELGPGVVVEPGAMLTGPVIIGDNTEVRQGAYIRGKVLAGAGCVIGHATEIKNAVMTGESKAGHFAYIGDSILGKVNLGAGTKLANFKLTKDTINVRD
;
A
#
# COMPACT_ATOMS: atom_id res chain seq x y z
N MET A 1 -2.94 -14.45 25.97
CA MET A 1 -3.18 -13.02 25.69
C MET A 1 -3.54 -12.89 24.24
N THR A 2 -4.63 -12.21 23.90
CA THR A 2 -4.96 -11.81 22.53
C THR A 2 -4.45 -10.38 22.33
N PHE A 3 -3.48 -10.20 21.44
CA PHE A 3 -2.97 -8.88 21.07
C PHE A 3 -3.79 -8.36 19.88
N LYS A 4 -4.71 -7.43 20.15
CA LYS A 4 -5.59 -6.80 19.16
C LYS A 4 -4.78 -5.85 18.29
N ALA A 5 -5.36 -5.42 17.16
CA ALA A 5 -4.68 -4.49 16.26
C ALA A 5 -4.38 -3.13 16.91
N GLU A 6 -5.27 -2.68 17.79
CA GLU A 6 -5.14 -1.44 18.54
C GLU A 6 -4.00 -1.48 19.56
N ASP A 7 -3.53 -2.67 19.96
CA ASP A 7 -2.36 -2.80 20.83
C ASP A 7 -1.05 -2.49 20.07
N PHE A 8 -1.07 -2.53 18.73
CA PHE A 8 0.10 -2.27 17.87
C PHE A 8 0.01 -0.95 17.10
N PHE A 9 -1.21 -0.50 16.77
CA PHE A 9 -1.42 0.61 15.84
C PHE A 9 -2.50 1.57 16.36
N ASP A 10 -2.26 2.87 16.18
CA ASP A 10 -3.34 3.85 16.23
C ASP A 10 -4.15 3.76 14.93
N LEU A 11 -5.38 3.25 15.04
CA LEU A 11 -6.30 3.06 13.92
C LEU A 11 -7.40 4.13 13.87
N SER A 12 -7.37 5.13 14.76
CA SER A 12 -8.44 6.13 14.89
C SER A 12 -8.68 6.92 13.61
N ALA A 13 -7.60 7.25 12.90
CA ALA A 13 -7.62 7.98 11.64
C ALA A 13 -7.58 7.08 10.39
N PHE A 14 -7.53 5.75 10.54
CA PHE A 14 -7.43 4.82 9.41
C PHE A 14 -8.82 4.39 8.92
N PRO A 15 -9.28 4.84 7.73
CA PRO A 15 -10.65 4.56 7.26
C PRO A 15 -10.92 3.07 7.05
N HIS A 16 -9.87 2.29 6.82
CA HIS A 16 -9.94 0.85 6.58
C HIS A 16 -9.64 0.00 7.81
N ARG A 17 -9.77 0.55 9.04
CA ARG A 17 -9.55 -0.21 10.29
C ARG A 17 -10.34 -1.53 10.37
N ALA A 18 -11.52 -1.59 9.73
CA ALA A 18 -12.34 -2.79 9.65
C ALA A 18 -11.66 -3.98 8.96
N VAL A 19 -10.53 -3.78 8.27
CA VAL A 19 -9.71 -4.89 7.76
C VAL A 19 -9.20 -5.80 8.89
N PHE A 20 -9.08 -5.26 10.11
CA PHE A 20 -8.65 -5.98 11.30
C PHE A 20 -9.82 -6.59 12.09
N ASP A 21 -11.07 -6.42 11.68
CA ASP A 21 -12.21 -6.94 12.44
C ASP A 21 -12.22 -8.48 12.45
N GLY A 22 -12.49 -9.05 13.64
CA GLY A 22 -12.63 -10.51 13.80
C GLY A 22 -11.35 -11.31 13.54
N ILE A 23 -10.17 -10.71 13.73
CA ILE A 23 -8.89 -11.43 13.78
C ILE A 23 -8.45 -11.66 15.22
N GLY A 24 -7.75 -12.76 15.49
CA GLY A 24 -7.16 -13.03 16.80
C GLY A 24 -5.82 -12.30 16.98
N THR A 25 -5.02 -12.27 15.92
CA THR A 25 -3.69 -11.66 15.88
C THR A 25 -3.51 -10.81 14.62
N VAL A 26 -2.72 -9.73 14.71
CA VAL A 26 -2.64 -8.71 13.64
C VAL A 26 -2.21 -9.24 12.29
N TRP A 27 -1.31 -10.23 12.23
CA TRP A 27 -0.81 -10.80 10.98
C TRP A 27 -1.86 -11.64 10.22
N GLU A 28 -2.96 -12.03 10.87
CA GLU A 28 -4.08 -12.69 10.18
C GLU A 28 -4.77 -11.77 9.16
N VAL A 29 -4.48 -10.46 9.18
CA VAL A 29 -4.92 -9.51 8.16
C VAL A 29 -4.33 -9.81 6.79
N LEU A 30 -3.07 -10.26 6.72
CA LEU A 30 -2.28 -10.38 5.48
C LEU A 30 -2.96 -11.20 4.38
N PRO A 31 -3.51 -12.41 4.65
CA PRO A 31 -4.25 -13.15 3.64
C PRO A 31 -5.59 -12.51 3.25
N ARG A 32 -6.14 -11.63 4.10
CA ARG A 32 -7.47 -10.99 3.92
C ARG A 32 -7.40 -9.70 3.10
N ILE A 33 -6.25 -9.02 3.03
CA ILE A 33 -6.09 -7.69 2.40
C ILE A 33 -6.72 -7.64 1.01
N GLY A 34 -6.38 -8.59 0.13
CA GLY A 34 -6.87 -8.59 -1.25
C GLY A 34 -8.40 -8.70 -1.36
N ALA A 35 -9.03 -9.55 -0.55
CA ALA A 35 -10.49 -9.70 -0.54
C ALA A 35 -11.17 -8.46 0.06
N TYR A 36 -10.58 -7.89 1.11
CA TYR A 36 -11.06 -6.65 1.70
C TYR A 36 -11.02 -5.50 0.71
N ILE A 37 -9.90 -5.28 0.00
CA ILE A 37 -9.81 -4.19 -0.99
C ILE A 37 -10.87 -4.37 -2.06
N LYS A 38 -11.01 -5.57 -2.65
CA LYS A 38 -12.00 -5.82 -3.71
C LYS A 38 -13.43 -5.48 -3.30
N LYS A 39 -13.77 -5.64 -2.01
CA LYS A 39 -15.10 -5.32 -1.47
C LYS A 39 -15.30 -3.82 -1.23
N ASN A 40 -14.24 -3.07 -0.92
CA ASN A 40 -14.34 -1.70 -0.41
C ASN A 40 -13.80 -0.63 -1.37
N ILE A 41 -13.06 -1.03 -2.40
CA ILE A 41 -12.44 -0.12 -3.38
C ILE A 41 -13.50 0.62 -4.19
N LYS A 42 -13.25 1.90 -4.44
CA LYS A 42 -13.97 2.76 -5.39
C LYS A 42 -12.99 3.21 -6.49
N PRO A 43 -12.77 2.36 -7.51
CA PRO A 43 -11.82 2.64 -8.58
C PRO A 43 -12.08 3.98 -9.27
N ASN A 44 -11.03 4.77 -9.49
CA ASN A 44 -11.15 6.09 -10.12
C ASN A 44 -10.13 6.36 -11.23
N VAL A 45 -9.32 5.37 -11.63
CA VAL A 45 -8.29 5.54 -12.67
C VAL A 45 -8.75 5.14 -14.08
N SER A 46 -9.91 4.51 -14.24
CA SER A 46 -10.36 3.97 -15.54
C SER A 46 -10.49 5.04 -16.63
N ARG A 47 -10.94 6.24 -16.26
CA ARG A 47 -11.09 7.38 -17.18
C ARG A 47 -9.76 7.90 -17.71
N ILE A 48 -8.66 7.70 -16.97
CA ILE A 48 -7.32 8.17 -17.35
C ILE A 48 -6.48 7.10 -18.05
N ARG A 49 -6.89 5.82 -17.98
CA ARG A 49 -6.19 4.67 -18.59
C ARG A 49 -6.79 4.19 -19.93
N LYS A 50 -7.33 5.09 -20.75
CA LYS A 50 -8.08 4.74 -21.98
C LYS A 50 -7.30 3.94 -23.05
N ARG A 51 -5.96 3.92 -23.01
CA ARG A 51 -5.10 3.27 -24.03
C ARG A 51 -3.84 2.61 -23.42
N GLY A 52 -4.03 1.49 -22.74
CA GLY A 52 -2.93 0.72 -22.15
C GLY A 52 -2.42 1.30 -20.82
N ALA A 53 -1.42 0.65 -20.22
CA ALA A 53 -0.99 0.93 -18.85
C ALA A 53 -0.26 2.27 -18.65
N LEU A 54 0.37 2.79 -19.71
CA LEU A 54 1.19 3.99 -19.65
C LEU A 54 0.34 5.26 -19.66
N ILE A 55 0.58 6.14 -18.69
CA ILE A 55 0.04 7.50 -18.66
C ILE A 55 0.94 8.41 -19.50
N THR A 56 0.48 8.83 -20.68
CA THR A 56 1.30 9.60 -21.64
C THR A 56 1.33 11.11 -21.36
N GLU A 57 0.40 11.61 -20.56
CA GLU A 57 0.25 13.02 -20.22
C GLU A 57 -0.16 13.14 -18.76
N LYS A 58 0.21 14.22 -18.08
CA LYS A 58 -0.25 14.48 -16.71
C LYS A 58 -1.79 14.46 -16.65
N LYS A 59 -2.34 13.71 -15.70
CA LYS A 59 -3.77 13.62 -15.43
C LYS A 59 -4.06 14.14 -14.03
N VAL A 60 -5.12 14.91 -13.89
CA VAL A 60 -5.65 15.37 -12.61
C VAL A 60 -7.06 14.83 -12.50
N LEU A 61 -7.34 14.09 -11.43
CA LEU A 61 -8.67 13.56 -11.14
C LEU A 61 -9.55 14.64 -10.51
N GLU A 62 -10.86 14.43 -10.54
CA GLU A 62 -11.85 15.37 -9.95
C GLU A 62 -11.61 15.66 -8.46
N ASN A 63 -11.03 14.69 -7.73
CA ASN A 63 -10.69 14.83 -6.31
C ASN A 63 -9.30 15.47 -6.06
N GLY A 64 -8.65 15.98 -7.11
CA GLY A 64 -7.33 16.61 -7.01
C GLY A 64 -6.15 15.65 -6.99
N ALA A 65 -6.35 14.33 -7.07
CA ALA A 65 -5.24 13.39 -7.24
C ALA A 65 -4.52 13.65 -8.58
N VAL A 66 -3.19 13.60 -8.56
CA VAL A 66 -2.33 13.90 -9.70
C VAL A 66 -1.58 12.64 -10.10
N VAL A 67 -1.69 12.26 -11.37
CA VAL A 67 -0.90 11.18 -11.98
C VAL A 67 -0.03 11.78 -13.05
N HIS A 68 1.29 11.77 -12.86
CA HIS A 68 2.23 12.35 -13.80
C HIS A 68 2.40 11.48 -15.05
N ALA A 69 2.78 12.13 -16.16
CA ALA A 69 3.20 11.42 -17.37
C ALA A 69 4.38 10.48 -17.06
N GLY A 70 4.35 9.29 -17.63
CA GLY A 70 5.33 8.22 -17.37
C GLY A 70 4.94 7.26 -16.24
N ALA A 71 3.89 7.55 -15.45
CA ALA A 71 3.34 6.57 -14.51
C ALA A 71 2.71 5.39 -15.26
N ILE A 72 2.73 4.19 -14.66
CA ILE A 72 2.20 2.96 -15.24
C ILE A 72 1.11 2.43 -14.29
N LEU A 73 -0.12 2.37 -14.77
CA LEU A 73 -1.26 1.81 -14.05
C LEU A 73 -1.65 0.51 -14.74
N MET A 74 -1.43 -0.65 -14.12
CA MET A 74 -1.56 -1.95 -14.81
C MET A 74 -3.02 -2.43 -14.94
N ASP A 75 -3.92 -1.99 -14.06
CA ASP A 75 -5.34 -2.37 -14.09
C ASP A 75 -6.24 -1.30 -13.44
N ASP A 76 -7.56 -1.49 -13.57
CA ASP A 76 -8.55 -0.54 -13.08
C ASP A 76 -8.76 -0.59 -11.57
N SER A 77 -8.32 -1.63 -10.88
CA SER A 77 -8.55 -1.79 -9.44
C SER A 77 -7.60 -0.95 -8.58
N ILE A 78 -7.55 0.35 -8.89
CA ILE A 78 -6.74 1.37 -8.23
C ILE A 78 -7.66 2.52 -7.82
N GLU A 79 -7.63 2.83 -6.53
CA GLU A 79 -8.27 4.02 -5.96
C GLU A 79 -7.20 4.96 -5.42
N LEU A 80 -7.25 6.21 -5.88
CA LEU A 80 -6.39 7.30 -5.41
C LEU A 80 -7.25 8.32 -4.66
N GLY A 81 -6.98 8.51 -3.37
CA GLY A 81 -7.64 9.52 -2.53
C GLY A 81 -7.29 10.96 -2.94
N PRO A 82 -8.01 11.96 -2.41
CA PRO A 82 -7.70 13.37 -2.61
C PRO A 82 -6.23 13.72 -2.37
N GLY A 83 -5.66 14.54 -3.25
CA GLY A 83 -4.28 15.05 -3.10
C GLY A 83 -3.17 14.00 -3.28
N VAL A 84 -3.50 12.74 -3.62
CA VAL A 84 -2.50 11.73 -3.93
C VAL A 84 -1.67 12.15 -5.14
N VAL A 85 -0.34 11.95 -5.06
CA VAL A 85 0.57 12.22 -6.17
C VAL A 85 1.25 10.92 -6.59
N VAL A 86 1.10 10.56 -7.87
CA VAL A 86 1.82 9.45 -8.51
C VAL A 86 2.84 10.04 -9.48
N GLU A 87 4.11 9.90 -9.14
CA GLU A 87 5.25 10.43 -9.90
C GLU A 87 5.59 9.60 -11.15
N PRO A 88 6.36 10.15 -12.11
CA PRO A 88 6.79 9.41 -13.30
C PRO A 88 7.48 8.07 -12.98
N GLY A 89 7.24 7.05 -13.79
CA GLY A 89 7.89 5.74 -13.64
C GLY A 89 7.41 4.90 -12.46
N ALA A 90 6.54 5.43 -11.58
CA ALA A 90 5.84 4.60 -10.60
C ALA A 90 4.94 3.59 -11.32
N MET A 91 4.97 2.33 -10.89
CA MET A 91 4.16 1.25 -11.44
C MET A 91 3.21 0.69 -10.39
N LEU A 92 1.91 0.75 -10.69
CA LEU A 92 0.84 0.32 -9.80
C LEU A 92 0.06 -0.82 -10.42
N THR A 93 0.05 -1.97 -9.76
CA THR A 93 -0.87 -3.08 -10.02
C THR A 93 -1.86 -3.17 -8.87
N GLY A 94 -3.14 -3.27 -9.19
CA GLY A 94 -4.22 -3.47 -8.24
C GLY A 94 -4.35 -4.93 -7.77
N PRO A 95 -5.22 -5.19 -6.78
CA PRO A 95 -6.09 -4.22 -6.12
C PRO A 95 -5.31 -3.33 -5.14
N VAL A 96 -5.51 -2.02 -5.17
CA VAL A 96 -4.83 -1.06 -4.28
C VAL A 96 -5.72 0.13 -3.93
N ILE A 97 -5.67 0.56 -2.67
CA ILE A 97 -6.27 1.82 -2.20
C ILE A 97 -5.14 2.67 -1.62
N ILE A 98 -4.99 3.89 -2.13
CA ILE A 98 -4.02 4.88 -1.67
C ILE A 98 -4.79 6.05 -1.07
N GLY A 99 -4.66 6.25 0.25
CA GLY A 99 -5.36 7.27 1.01
C GLY A 99 -4.79 8.67 0.80
N ASP A 100 -5.55 9.65 1.26
CA ASP A 100 -5.39 11.08 0.97
C ASP A 100 -3.97 11.59 1.24
N ASN A 101 -3.50 12.50 0.38
CA ASN A 101 -2.19 13.15 0.49
C ASN A 101 -1.00 12.16 0.59
N THR A 102 -1.17 10.93 0.10
CA THR A 102 -0.07 9.96 -0.02
C THR A 102 0.73 10.19 -1.28
N GLU A 103 2.05 10.04 -1.17
CA GLU A 103 2.97 10.11 -2.29
C GLU A 103 3.37 8.72 -2.76
N VAL A 104 3.24 8.47 -4.07
CA VAL A 104 3.84 7.34 -4.77
C VAL A 104 4.94 7.88 -5.67
N ARG A 105 6.18 7.79 -5.19
CA ARG A 105 7.32 8.48 -5.80
C ARG A 105 7.91 7.73 -6.99
N GLN A 106 8.81 8.41 -7.69
CA GLN A 106 9.43 7.96 -8.92
C GLN A 106 10.01 6.54 -8.79
N GLY A 107 9.58 5.64 -9.67
CA GLY A 107 10.05 4.25 -9.71
C GLY A 107 9.50 3.35 -8.60
N ALA A 108 8.58 3.81 -7.75
CA ALA A 108 7.89 2.94 -6.80
C ALA A 108 7.20 1.77 -7.53
N TYR A 109 7.29 0.57 -6.97
CA TYR A 109 6.71 -0.65 -7.54
C TYR A 109 5.67 -1.24 -6.59
N ILE A 110 4.39 -0.98 -6.89
CA ILE A 110 3.25 -1.50 -6.13
C ILE A 110 2.71 -2.74 -6.85
N ARG A 111 2.80 -3.90 -6.20
CA ARG A 111 2.45 -5.22 -6.77
C ARG A 111 1.02 -5.68 -6.47
N GLY A 112 0.21 -4.80 -5.87
CA GLY A 112 -1.17 -5.06 -5.49
C GLY A 112 -1.32 -5.65 -4.09
N LYS A 113 -2.58 -5.73 -3.68
CA LYS A 113 -3.02 -6.01 -2.30
C LYS A 113 -2.41 -5.00 -1.32
N VAL A 114 -2.47 -3.72 -1.65
CA VAL A 114 -1.90 -2.65 -0.80
C VAL A 114 -3.03 -1.75 -0.31
N LEU A 115 -3.06 -1.52 1.01
CA LEU A 115 -3.86 -0.48 1.65
C LEU A 115 -2.88 0.55 2.22
N ALA A 116 -2.86 1.77 1.69
CA ALA A 116 -2.12 2.87 2.29
C ALA A 116 -3.10 3.90 2.83
N GLY A 117 -3.00 4.24 4.11
CA GLY A 117 -3.74 5.32 4.76
C GLY A 117 -3.23 6.69 4.33
N ALA A 118 -3.79 7.75 4.91
CA ALA A 118 -3.44 9.12 4.54
C ALA A 118 -1.98 9.48 4.89
N GLY A 119 -1.38 10.37 4.10
CA GLY A 119 -0.05 10.94 4.36
C GLY A 119 1.12 9.95 4.29
N CYS A 120 0.93 8.79 3.66
CA CYS A 120 1.99 7.81 3.50
C CYS A 120 3.00 8.26 2.43
N VAL A 121 4.19 7.64 2.44
CA VAL A 121 5.18 7.77 1.37
C VAL A 121 5.62 6.39 0.93
N ILE A 122 5.23 6.01 -0.29
CA ILE A 122 5.78 4.86 -1.03
C ILE A 122 6.86 5.43 -1.95
N GLY A 123 8.09 5.37 -1.46
CA GLY A 123 9.17 6.22 -1.93
C GLY A 123 9.89 5.77 -3.19
N HIS A 124 10.96 6.48 -3.51
CA HIS A 124 11.75 6.25 -4.72
C HIS A 124 12.25 4.80 -4.78
N ALA A 125 11.98 4.11 -5.89
CA ALA A 125 12.36 2.72 -6.12
C ALA A 125 12.00 1.77 -4.95
N THR A 126 10.93 2.09 -4.21
CA THR A 126 10.41 1.24 -3.14
C THR A 126 9.43 0.23 -3.70
N GLU A 127 9.64 -1.04 -3.40
CA GLU A 127 8.71 -2.12 -3.75
C GLU A 127 7.79 -2.43 -2.57
N ILE A 128 6.50 -2.54 -2.83
CA ILE A 128 5.49 -2.91 -1.83
C ILE A 128 4.48 -3.90 -2.40
N LYS A 129 4.14 -4.90 -1.59
CA LYS A 129 3.19 -5.97 -1.95
C LYS A 129 2.50 -6.51 -0.71
N ASN A 130 1.18 -6.72 -0.80
CA ASN A 130 0.40 -7.41 0.23
C ASN A 130 0.62 -6.79 1.62
N ALA A 131 0.40 -5.49 1.72
CA ALA A 131 0.78 -4.71 2.90
C ALA A 131 -0.29 -3.68 3.29
N VAL A 132 -0.30 -3.34 4.56
CA VAL A 132 -1.13 -2.27 5.13
C VAL A 132 -0.21 -1.20 5.70
N MET A 133 -0.32 0.03 5.24
CA MET A 133 0.25 1.23 5.87
C MET A 133 -0.92 1.99 6.50
N THR A 134 -0.99 2.06 7.82
CA THR A 134 -2.18 2.56 8.54
C THR A 134 -2.33 4.09 8.45
N GLY A 135 -1.25 4.82 8.19
CA GLY A 135 -1.24 6.27 8.02
C GLY A 135 0.11 6.86 8.40
N GLU A 136 0.51 7.94 7.71
CA GLU A 136 1.78 8.66 7.94
C GLU A 136 3.04 7.76 7.92
N SER A 137 2.95 6.56 7.34
CA SER A 137 4.06 5.62 7.23
C SER A 137 4.97 6.02 6.06
N LYS A 138 6.28 6.00 6.27
CA LYS A 138 7.27 6.44 5.28
C LYS A 138 8.25 5.31 4.97
N ALA A 139 8.30 4.93 3.70
CA ALA A 139 9.34 4.08 3.13
C ALA A 139 9.95 4.83 1.95
N GLY A 140 10.76 5.84 2.28
CA GLY A 140 11.10 6.91 1.34
C GLY A 140 12.08 6.51 0.22
N HIS A 141 12.93 5.51 0.46
CA HIS A 141 14.08 5.26 -0.40
C HIS A 141 14.46 3.78 -0.45
N PHE A 142 14.38 3.16 -1.63
CA PHE A 142 14.94 1.84 -1.95
C PHE A 142 14.50 0.71 -1.01
N ALA A 143 13.28 0.76 -0.48
CA ALA A 143 12.79 -0.21 0.48
C ALA A 143 12.08 -1.40 -0.19
N TYR A 144 12.02 -2.54 0.50
CA TYR A 144 11.14 -3.66 0.17
C TYR A 144 10.16 -3.92 1.32
N ILE A 145 8.87 -3.89 1.03
CA ILE A 145 7.76 -4.04 1.97
C ILE A 145 6.85 -5.18 1.49
N GLY A 146 7.17 -6.41 1.86
CA GLY A 146 6.35 -7.59 1.54
C GLY A 146 5.62 -8.10 2.79
N ASP A 147 4.34 -8.44 2.65
CA ASP A 147 3.56 -9.12 3.71
C ASP A 147 3.67 -8.45 5.08
N SER A 148 3.48 -7.12 5.10
CA SER A 148 3.82 -6.27 6.24
C SER A 148 2.66 -5.35 6.66
N ILE A 149 2.65 -4.98 7.95
CA ILE A 149 1.71 -4.01 8.52
C ILE A 149 2.55 -2.89 9.14
N LEU A 150 2.36 -1.66 8.70
CA LEU A 150 3.11 -0.50 9.13
C LEU A 150 2.18 0.49 9.86
N GLY A 151 2.57 0.84 11.09
CA GLY A 151 2.02 1.95 11.86
C GLY A 151 2.48 3.31 11.33
N LYS A 152 2.45 4.34 12.18
CA LYS A 152 3.20 5.58 11.94
C LYS A 152 4.69 5.35 12.18
N VAL A 153 5.44 5.11 11.10
CA VAL A 153 6.86 4.75 11.14
C VAL A 153 7.62 5.40 9.98
N ASN A 154 8.90 5.71 10.18
CA ASN A 154 9.82 6.10 9.12
C ASN A 154 10.91 5.04 8.94
N LEU A 155 10.87 4.30 7.83
CA LEU A 155 11.88 3.29 7.49
C LEU A 155 13.14 3.95 6.96
N GLY A 156 14.29 3.44 7.40
CA GLY A 156 15.58 3.84 6.85
C GLY A 156 15.70 3.49 5.36
N ALA A 157 16.56 4.22 4.66
CA ALA A 157 16.84 3.93 3.26
C ALA A 157 17.35 2.48 3.11
N GLY A 158 16.80 1.74 2.14
CA GLY A 158 17.23 0.38 1.91
C GLY A 158 16.71 -0.64 2.91
N THR A 159 15.72 -0.35 3.76
CA THR A 159 15.12 -1.37 4.64
C THR A 159 14.43 -2.48 3.83
N LYS A 160 14.64 -3.75 4.22
CA LYS A 160 13.93 -4.90 3.64
C LYS A 160 13.14 -5.63 4.71
N LEU A 161 11.83 -5.70 4.53
CA LEU A 161 10.93 -6.52 5.32
C LEU A 161 10.82 -7.89 4.63
N ALA A 162 11.76 -8.78 4.97
CA ALA A 162 11.85 -10.10 4.37
C ALA A 162 10.64 -10.97 4.77
N ASN A 163 9.92 -11.46 3.78
CA ASN A 163 8.68 -12.24 3.95
C ASN A 163 8.82 -13.71 3.53
N PHE A 164 10.00 -14.11 3.04
CA PHE A 164 10.25 -15.49 2.67
C PHE A 164 10.76 -16.28 3.88
N LYS A 165 10.00 -17.29 4.29
CA LYS A 165 10.46 -18.24 5.31
C LYS A 165 11.52 -19.17 4.72
N LEU A 166 12.65 -19.31 5.42
CA LEU A 166 13.70 -20.28 5.06
C LEU A 166 13.20 -21.73 5.21
N THR A 167 12.42 -22.00 6.26
CA THR A 167 11.78 -23.29 6.50
C THR A 167 10.29 -23.09 6.78
N LYS A 168 9.46 -24.06 6.37
CA LYS A 168 8.01 -24.01 6.63
C LYS A 168 7.62 -24.61 7.98
N ASP A 169 8.57 -25.27 8.64
CA ASP A 169 8.36 -25.96 9.91
C ASP A 169 8.32 -25.00 11.10
N THR A 170 7.73 -25.45 12.20
CA THR A 170 7.79 -24.74 13.48
C THR A 170 9.25 -24.66 13.94
N ILE A 171 9.73 -23.45 14.21
CA ILE A 171 11.05 -23.22 14.77
C ILE A 171 10.98 -23.48 16.28
N ASN A 172 11.62 -24.55 16.73
CA ASN A 172 11.81 -24.81 18.16
C ASN A 172 13.10 -24.12 18.60
N VAL A 173 12.97 -23.09 19.45
CA VAL A 173 14.13 -22.49 20.12
C VAL A 173 14.53 -23.45 21.24
N ARG A 174 15.78 -23.93 21.21
CA ARG A 174 16.35 -24.68 22.33
C ARG A 174 16.88 -23.66 23.34
N ASP A 175 16.60 -23.91 24.61
CA ASP A 175 17.25 -23.21 25.72
C ASP A 175 18.77 -23.43 25.71
#